data_AF-A0A7Z9UQS4-F1
#
_entry.id   AF-A0A7Z9UQS4-F1
#
_cell.length_a   1.000
_cell.length_b   1.000
_cell.length_c   1.000
_cell.angle_alpha   90.00
_cell.angle_beta   90.00
_cell.angle_gamma   90.00
#
_symmetry.space_group_name_H-M   'P 1'
#
loop_
_entity.id
_entity.type
_entity.pdbx_description
1 polymer ?
#
loop_
_entity_poly.entity_id
_entity_poly.type
_entity_poly.pdbx_seq_one_letter_code
_entity_poly.pdbx_strand_id
1 'polypeptide(L)'
;MRKFRILFLTLILLGNLVYGSRRPQIGAKPIGFGSAFISNSEDAFGALWNPAGLANLVEIEFDYDLSQGGFSVGLPIFESLTLGTSFFDLNGTDRFMIDQTNNPIGTFERGRNQAVFSLAGKFGSQLLLGANLNLTTDVHARRHPSYDLGILINATSGIRLGASLREFGDQYREPVFDLGMTWQTNRYFQLSSALDTTTWKFRIGTELSFHRLSLRYGSIFHLDGSRNWSTWSAGSSVRISRSEISYAYIEDQERENRHFISVSFTFGLPTGIGNNNYGKSKIIRTSNVETIANQYNLEIELLLSMIRVESAFKPNAISKSGAVGLGQLMPPTARDLGLRVPDYENITQPNHNSKIDERFNAGKNLEGAARYLRMMLDRYNNNYALGISAYNAGPGRVGENVPAIRETERHVGKVLNYYYQYKNKSELKNQDLLKLNQAINRP
;
A
#
# COMPACT_ATOMS: atom_id res chain seq x y z
N MET A 1 -28.12 40.31 -8.58
CA MET A 1 -28.33 39.00 -7.93
C MET A 1 -28.72 37.97 -8.98
N ARG A 2 -27.74 37.17 -9.43
CA ARG A 2 -27.89 36.14 -10.46
C ARG A 2 -28.61 34.92 -9.86
N LYS A 3 -29.76 34.53 -10.44
CA LYS A 3 -30.44 33.27 -10.10
C LYS A 3 -29.99 32.18 -11.08
N PHE A 4 -29.44 31.11 -10.50
CA PHE A 4 -29.02 29.88 -11.16
C PHE A 4 -30.21 29.23 -11.91
N ARG A 5 -30.05 29.05 -13.23
CA ARG A 5 -30.79 28.07 -14.02
C ARG A 5 -29.82 26.95 -14.37
N ILE A 6 -29.80 25.90 -13.55
CA ILE A 6 -29.32 24.57 -13.93
C ILE A 6 -30.30 23.57 -13.31
N LEU A 7 -31.37 23.29 -14.04
CA LEU A 7 -32.22 22.13 -13.83
C LEU A 7 -32.92 21.84 -15.15
N PHE A 8 -32.23 21.16 -16.07
CA PHE A 8 -32.85 20.46 -17.20
C PHE A 8 -31.79 19.59 -17.90
N LEU A 9 -31.42 18.47 -17.26
CA LEU A 9 -30.78 17.31 -17.90
C LEU A 9 -30.85 16.12 -16.93
N THR A 10 -32.07 15.83 -16.50
CA THR A 10 -32.46 14.57 -15.88
C THR A 10 -33.73 14.11 -16.57
N LEU A 11 -33.78 12.81 -16.86
CA LEU A 11 -34.92 12.08 -17.42
C LEU A 11 -35.29 12.43 -18.87
N ILE A 12 -34.75 11.65 -19.79
CA ILE A 12 -35.48 10.81 -20.77
C ILE A 12 -34.47 10.44 -21.84
N LEU A 13 -33.81 9.31 -21.64
CA LEU A 13 -33.45 8.36 -22.69
C LEU A 13 -33.14 7.04 -21.98
N LEU A 14 -34.19 6.22 -21.88
CA LEU A 14 -34.16 4.75 -21.86
C LEU A 14 -33.63 4.14 -20.54
N GLY A 15 -34.45 3.57 -19.65
CA GLY A 15 -35.60 2.73 -19.94
C GLY A 15 -35.23 1.35 -20.50
N ASN A 16 -33.94 1.05 -20.65
CA ASN A 16 -33.44 -0.31 -20.86
C ASN A 16 -32.87 -0.82 -19.55
N LEU A 17 -33.17 -2.07 -19.19
CA LEU A 17 -32.47 -2.78 -18.14
C LEU A 17 -30.96 -2.69 -18.41
N VAL A 18 -30.28 -1.82 -17.67
CA VAL A 18 -28.82 -1.70 -17.70
C VAL A 18 -28.29 -3.02 -17.16
N TYR A 19 -27.91 -3.91 -18.07
CA TYR A 19 -27.08 -5.06 -17.71
C TYR A 19 -25.70 -4.50 -17.40
N GLY A 20 -25.48 -4.12 -16.14
CA GLY A 20 -24.19 -3.65 -15.64
C GLY A 20 -23.04 -4.59 -15.98
N SER A 21 -21.80 -4.14 -15.72
CA SER A 21 -20.58 -4.86 -16.10
C SER A 21 -20.70 -6.37 -15.86
N ARG A 22 -20.54 -7.14 -16.95
CA ARG A 22 -20.50 -8.60 -16.90
C ARG A 22 -19.12 -9.13 -16.52
N ARG A 23 -18.15 -8.25 -16.23
CA ARG A 23 -16.83 -8.69 -15.77
C ARG A 23 -17.01 -9.40 -14.42
N PRO A 24 -16.59 -10.68 -14.30
CA PRO A 24 -16.68 -11.39 -13.04
C PRO A 24 -15.87 -10.62 -12.00
N GLN A 25 -16.42 -10.55 -10.79
CA GLN A 25 -15.65 -10.06 -9.66
C GLN A 25 -14.60 -11.14 -9.36
N ILE A 26 -13.33 -10.78 -9.41
CA ILE A 26 -12.22 -11.71 -9.18
C ILE A 26 -11.26 -11.15 -8.12
N GLY A 27 -10.54 -12.07 -7.48
CA GLY A 27 -9.68 -11.82 -6.34
C GLY A 27 -10.47 -11.88 -5.03
N ALA A 28 -10.08 -12.76 -4.12
CA ALA A 28 -10.77 -12.90 -2.84
C ALA A 28 -10.69 -11.63 -1.98
N LYS A 29 -9.61 -10.86 -2.12
CA LYS A 29 -9.43 -9.59 -1.40
C LYS A 29 -10.47 -8.52 -1.80
N PRO A 30 -10.64 -8.16 -3.09
CA PRO A 30 -11.74 -7.29 -3.54
C PRO A 30 -13.13 -7.78 -3.11
N ILE A 31 -13.38 -9.09 -3.19
CA ILE A 31 -14.66 -9.69 -2.79
C ILE A 31 -14.90 -9.48 -1.29
N GLY A 32 -13.92 -9.79 -0.44
CA GLY A 32 -14.03 -9.59 1.01
C GLY A 32 -14.28 -8.14 1.43
N PHE A 33 -13.89 -7.18 0.57
CA PHE A 33 -14.17 -5.74 0.71
C PHE A 33 -15.56 -5.32 0.22
N GLY A 34 -16.47 -6.26 -0.08
CA GLY A 34 -17.77 -5.93 -0.67
C GLY A 34 -17.63 -5.26 -2.02
N SER A 35 -16.56 -5.55 -2.75
CA SER A 35 -16.25 -4.93 -4.04
C SER A 35 -16.06 -3.39 -3.99
N ALA A 36 -15.81 -2.83 -2.80
CA ALA A 36 -15.40 -1.44 -2.60
C ALA A 36 -13.89 -1.31 -2.85
N PHE A 37 -13.47 -1.58 -4.09
CA PHE A 37 -12.06 -1.77 -4.47
C PHE A 37 -11.54 -0.77 -5.53
N ILE A 38 -12.16 0.41 -5.64
CA ILE A 38 -11.86 1.39 -6.71
C ILE A 38 -10.67 2.29 -6.36
N SER A 39 -10.55 2.68 -5.08
CA SER A 39 -9.47 3.56 -4.58
C SER A 39 -8.33 2.80 -3.92
N ASN A 40 -8.52 1.52 -3.59
CA ASN A 40 -7.57 0.64 -2.92
C ASN A 40 -7.14 -0.54 -3.80
N SER A 41 -7.14 -0.37 -5.13
CA SER A 41 -6.83 -1.39 -6.14
C SER A 41 -5.33 -1.73 -6.27
N GLU A 42 -4.65 -1.97 -5.15
CA GLU A 42 -3.19 -2.14 -5.08
C GLU A 42 -2.77 -3.62 -5.03
N ASP A 43 -3.22 -4.39 -6.02
CA ASP A 43 -2.75 -5.75 -6.30
C ASP A 43 -2.83 -5.99 -7.81
N ALA A 44 -2.35 -7.14 -8.30
CA ALA A 44 -2.34 -7.41 -9.74
C ALA A 44 -3.77 -7.54 -10.29
N PHE A 45 -4.73 -8.06 -9.52
CA PHE A 45 -6.15 -8.06 -9.91
C PHE A 45 -6.80 -6.67 -9.85
N GLY A 46 -6.23 -5.74 -9.09
CA GLY A 46 -6.69 -4.36 -8.95
C GLY A 46 -6.81 -3.62 -10.29
N ALA A 47 -6.01 -4.04 -11.28
CA ALA A 47 -6.08 -3.51 -12.65
C ALA A 47 -7.49 -3.57 -13.26
N LEU A 48 -8.30 -4.55 -12.86
CA LEU A 48 -9.64 -4.78 -13.39
C LEU A 48 -10.71 -3.90 -12.75
N TRP A 49 -10.40 -3.35 -11.58
CA TRP A 49 -11.23 -2.43 -10.82
C TRP A 49 -10.88 -0.98 -11.15
N ASN A 50 -9.58 -0.67 -11.09
CA ASN A 50 -9.02 0.61 -11.48
C ASN A 50 -7.54 0.42 -11.88
N PRO A 51 -7.20 0.53 -13.18
CA PRO A 51 -5.85 0.26 -13.67
C PRO A 51 -4.77 1.17 -13.09
N ALA A 52 -5.12 2.36 -12.58
CA ALA A 52 -4.14 3.24 -11.93
C ALA A 52 -3.51 2.62 -10.67
N GLY A 53 -4.20 1.68 -10.02
CA GLY A 53 -3.70 1.01 -8.82
C GLY A 53 -2.42 0.20 -9.04
N LEU A 54 -2.21 -0.34 -10.25
CA LEU A 54 -0.98 -1.05 -10.60
C LEU A 54 0.28 -0.19 -10.44
N ALA A 55 0.16 1.14 -10.58
CA ALA A 55 1.31 2.01 -10.42
C ALA A 55 1.89 1.91 -9.00
N ASN A 56 1.12 1.52 -7.98
CA ASN A 56 1.62 1.36 -6.61
C ASN A 56 2.40 0.06 -6.35
N LEU A 57 2.43 -0.88 -7.30
CA LEU A 57 3.23 -2.08 -7.16
C LEU A 57 4.72 -1.76 -7.09
N VAL A 58 5.41 -2.35 -6.11
CA VAL A 58 6.85 -2.14 -5.87
C VAL A 58 7.67 -3.35 -6.29
N GLU A 59 7.08 -4.55 -6.19
CA GLU A 59 7.66 -5.80 -6.67
C GLU A 59 6.76 -6.38 -7.77
N ILE A 60 7.29 -7.37 -8.50
CA ILE A 60 6.45 -8.13 -9.42
C ILE A 60 5.44 -8.90 -8.60
N GLU A 61 4.17 -8.77 -8.93
CA GLU A 61 3.08 -9.42 -8.23
C GLU A 61 2.36 -10.36 -9.17
N PHE A 62 2.22 -11.61 -8.76
CA PHE A 62 1.44 -12.63 -9.44
C PHE A 62 0.26 -12.99 -8.56
N ASP A 63 -0.95 -12.84 -9.09
CA ASP A 63 -2.18 -13.25 -8.44
C ASP A 63 -2.85 -14.38 -9.21
N TYR A 64 -3.32 -15.39 -8.49
CA TYR A 64 -4.15 -16.45 -9.02
C TYR A 64 -5.41 -16.60 -8.17
N ASP A 65 -6.57 -16.48 -8.82
CA ASP A 65 -7.85 -16.76 -8.21
C ASP A 65 -8.21 -18.21 -8.47
N LEU A 66 -8.19 -19.05 -7.43
CA LEU A 66 -8.54 -20.47 -7.53
C LEU A 66 -10.02 -20.64 -7.88
N SER A 67 -10.91 -19.84 -7.28
CA SER A 67 -12.37 -19.90 -7.50
C SER A 67 -12.81 -19.41 -8.87
N GLN A 68 -12.24 -18.26 -9.23
CA GLN A 68 -12.25 -17.59 -10.52
C GLN A 68 -11.69 -18.42 -11.65
N GLY A 69 -10.53 -19.04 -11.43
CA GLY A 69 -9.54 -19.45 -12.42
C GLY A 69 -9.00 -18.28 -13.27
N GLY A 70 -8.78 -17.14 -12.62
CA GLY A 70 -8.13 -15.97 -13.22
C GLY A 70 -6.67 -15.91 -12.79
N PHE A 71 -5.81 -15.37 -13.65
CA PHE A 71 -4.46 -15.00 -13.24
C PHE A 71 -4.13 -13.57 -13.67
N SER A 72 -3.36 -12.86 -12.86
CA SER A 72 -2.88 -11.52 -13.15
C SER A 72 -1.42 -11.39 -12.77
N VAL A 73 -0.68 -10.60 -13.55
CA VAL A 73 0.70 -10.24 -13.27
C VAL A 73 0.85 -8.74 -13.37
N GLY A 74 1.37 -8.11 -12.32
CA GLY A 74 1.86 -6.75 -12.32
C GLY A 74 3.39 -6.74 -12.40
N LEU A 75 3.93 -6.00 -13.35
CA LEU A 75 5.36 -5.86 -13.65
C LEU A 75 5.76 -4.39 -13.54
N PRO A 76 6.20 -3.92 -12.36
CA PRO A 76 6.83 -2.61 -12.24
C PRO A 76 8.05 -2.58 -13.16
N ILE A 77 8.12 -1.64 -14.09
CA ILE A 77 9.27 -1.46 -15.00
C ILE A 77 10.18 -0.36 -14.47
N PHE A 78 9.57 0.73 -14.01
CA PHE A 78 10.23 1.86 -13.35
C PHE A 78 9.45 2.23 -12.08
N GLU A 79 10.02 3.04 -11.19
CA GLU A 79 9.30 3.56 -10.00
C GLU A 79 7.99 4.29 -10.37
N SER A 80 7.93 4.84 -11.58
CA SER A 80 6.79 5.58 -12.11
C SER A 80 5.96 4.83 -13.15
N LEU A 81 6.30 3.58 -13.51
CA LEU A 81 5.65 2.85 -14.61
C LEU A 81 5.51 1.37 -14.28
N THR A 82 4.28 0.87 -14.37
CA THR A 82 3.95 -0.55 -14.21
C THR A 82 3.21 -1.03 -15.45
N LEU A 83 3.62 -2.19 -15.96
CA LEU A 83 2.87 -2.96 -16.95
C LEU A 83 2.09 -4.05 -16.23
N GLY A 84 0.93 -4.42 -16.75
CA GLY A 84 0.15 -5.53 -16.22
C GLY A 84 -0.40 -6.40 -17.34
N THR A 85 -0.65 -7.66 -17.02
CA THR A 85 -1.43 -8.53 -17.89
C THR A 85 -2.31 -9.43 -17.03
N SER A 86 -3.56 -9.63 -17.44
CA SER A 86 -4.49 -10.54 -16.76
C SER A 86 -5.21 -11.41 -17.77
N PHE A 87 -5.49 -12.65 -17.40
CA PHE A 87 -6.28 -13.59 -18.19
C PHE A 87 -7.31 -14.26 -17.31
N PHE A 88 -8.55 -14.27 -17.75
CA PHE A 88 -9.63 -14.90 -17.00
C PHE A 88 -10.78 -15.28 -17.92
N ASP A 89 -11.52 -16.30 -17.51
CA ASP A 89 -12.79 -16.66 -18.11
C ASP A 89 -13.88 -15.75 -17.55
N LEU A 90 -14.79 -15.30 -18.41
CA LEU A 90 -15.97 -14.51 -18.09
C LEU A 90 -17.21 -15.40 -17.94
N ASN A 91 -17.05 -16.72 -17.94
CA ASN A 91 -18.16 -17.64 -17.74
C ASN A 91 -18.75 -17.44 -16.33
N GLY A 92 -20.09 -17.45 -16.25
CA GLY A 92 -20.83 -17.07 -15.04
C GLY A 92 -21.16 -18.23 -14.11
N THR A 93 -20.77 -19.47 -14.46
CA THR A 93 -21.01 -20.68 -13.69
C THR A 93 -19.78 -21.09 -12.89
N ASP A 94 -19.97 -21.78 -11.76
CA ASP A 94 -18.88 -22.27 -10.91
C ASP A 94 -17.91 -23.16 -11.70
N ARG A 95 -16.62 -22.80 -11.68
CA ARG A 95 -15.58 -23.46 -12.47
C ARG A 95 -15.09 -24.75 -11.83
N PHE A 96 -15.33 -24.92 -10.53
CA PHE A 96 -14.86 -26.12 -9.85
C PHE A 96 -15.74 -27.33 -10.07
N MET A 97 -16.93 -27.18 -10.66
CA MET A 97 -17.90 -28.27 -10.81
C MET A 97 -17.87 -29.14 -9.55
N ILE A 98 -17.97 -28.52 -8.37
CA ILE A 98 -17.69 -29.19 -7.08
C ILE A 98 -18.65 -30.39 -6.90
N ASP A 99 -19.76 -30.38 -7.63
CA ASP A 99 -20.77 -31.43 -7.76
C ASP A 99 -20.52 -32.46 -8.90
N GLN A 100 -19.36 -32.46 -9.58
CA GLN A 100 -19.00 -33.44 -10.60
C GLN A 100 -17.76 -34.24 -10.22
N THR A 101 -17.96 -35.54 -10.01
CA THR A 101 -16.96 -36.53 -9.59
C THR A 101 -15.73 -36.65 -10.51
N ASN A 102 -15.77 -36.10 -11.72
CA ASN A 102 -14.75 -36.29 -12.76
C ASN A 102 -13.92 -35.03 -13.11
N ASN A 103 -14.17 -33.88 -12.47
CA ASN A 103 -13.38 -32.66 -12.75
C ASN A 103 -13.16 -31.78 -11.50
N PRO A 104 -12.37 -32.25 -10.53
CA PRO A 104 -12.20 -31.56 -9.24
C PRO A 104 -11.36 -30.28 -9.29
N ILE A 105 -10.79 -29.92 -10.45
CA ILE A 105 -9.83 -28.81 -10.61
C ILE A 105 -10.20 -27.79 -11.70
N GLY A 106 -11.32 -28.00 -12.41
CA GLY A 106 -11.81 -27.10 -13.45
C GLY A 106 -10.96 -27.10 -14.72
N THR A 107 -11.60 -27.05 -15.88
CA THR A 107 -10.95 -26.92 -17.20
C THR A 107 -11.32 -25.57 -17.82
N PHE A 108 -10.39 -24.93 -18.54
CA PHE A 108 -10.74 -23.79 -19.39
C PHE A 108 -11.59 -24.31 -20.56
N GLU A 109 -12.91 -24.34 -20.38
CA GLU A 109 -13.83 -24.78 -21.41
C GLU A 109 -14.01 -23.72 -22.51
N ARG A 110 -14.79 -24.08 -23.54
CA ARG A 110 -15.15 -23.20 -24.66
C ARG A 110 -16.11 -22.09 -24.17
N GLY A 111 -15.56 -21.06 -23.51
CA GLY A 111 -16.28 -19.96 -22.87
C GLY A 111 -15.88 -18.57 -23.37
N ARG A 112 -16.44 -17.52 -22.73
CA ARG A 112 -16.06 -16.12 -23.02
C ARG A 112 -14.76 -15.80 -22.29
N ASN A 113 -13.61 -15.74 -22.95
CA ASN A 113 -12.35 -15.44 -22.27
C ASN A 113 -11.97 -13.97 -22.45
N GLN A 114 -11.20 -13.42 -21.51
CA GLN A 114 -10.66 -12.07 -21.61
C GLN A 114 -9.17 -12.06 -21.30
N ALA A 115 -8.39 -11.46 -22.20
CA ALA A 115 -7.03 -11.04 -21.95
C ALA A 115 -7.03 -9.52 -21.73
N VAL A 116 -6.35 -9.05 -20.69
CA VAL A 116 -6.24 -7.63 -20.34
C VAL A 116 -4.77 -7.25 -20.36
N PHE A 117 -4.44 -6.17 -21.04
CA PHE A 117 -3.12 -5.56 -21.03
C PHE A 117 -3.23 -4.19 -20.37
N SER A 118 -2.43 -3.98 -19.33
CA SER A 118 -2.53 -2.80 -18.47
C SER A 118 -1.26 -1.97 -18.54
N LEU A 119 -1.42 -0.66 -18.48
CA LEU A 119 -0.36 0.32 -18.35
C LEU A 119 -0.76 1.29 -17.25
N ALA A 120 0.11 1.49 -16.26
CA ALA A 120 -0.15 2.43 -15.16
C ALA A 120 1.10 3.22 -14.82
N GLY A 121 0.92 4.49 -14.45
CA GLY A 121 2.03 5.35 -14.08
C GLY A 121 1.73 6.35 -12.98
N LYS A 122 2.81 6.76 -12.29
CA LYS A 122 2.79 7.81 -11.25
C LYS A 122 3.20 9.14 -11.85
N PHE A 123 2.44 10.18 -11.54
CA PHE A 123 2.67 11.56 -11.97
C PHE A 123 2.80 12.45 -10.73
N GLY A 124 4.04 12.71 -10.32
CA GLY A 124 4.32 13.37 -9.05
C GLY A 124 3.99 12.48 -7.85
N SER A 125 3.73 13.09 -6.69
CA SER A 125 3.48 12.37 -5.43
C SER A 125 2.02 11.98 -5.20
N GLN A 126 1.09 12.56 -5.95
CA GLN A 126 -0.34 12.47 -5.65
C GLN A 126 -1.18 11.79 -6.74
N LEU A 127 -0.78 11.89 -8.01
CA LEU A 127 -1.61 11.44 -9.13
C LEU A 127 -1.09 10.12 -9.71
N LEU A 128 -1.99 9.16 -9.87
CA LEU A 128 -1.73 7.93 -10.60
C LEU A 128 -2.77 7.79 -11.70
N LEU A 129 -2.32 7.35 -12.87
CA LEU A 129 -3.17 7.10 -14.03
C LEU A 129 -2.94 5.67 -14.50
N GLY A 130 -3.97 5.05 -15.06
CA GLY A 130 -3.84 3.77 -15.71
C GLY A 130 -4.84 3.57 -16.83
N ALA A 131 -4.51 2.65 -17.73
CA ALA A 131 -5.33 2.26 -18.86
C ALA A 131 -5.24 0.76 -19.09
N ASN A 132 -6.33 0.15 -19.56
CA ASN A 132 -6.37 -1.22 -20.03
C ASN A 132 -6.80 -1.30 -21.49
N LEU A 133 -6.22 -2.25 -22.22
CA LEU A 133 -6.78 -2.84 -23.43
C LEU A 133 -7.30 -4.24 -23.08
N ASN A 134 -8.58 -4.46 -23.26
CA ASN A 134 -9.26 -5.72 -23.00
C ASN A 134 -9.58 -6.40 -24.33
N LEU A 135 -9.11 -7.62 -24.52
CA LEU A 135 -9.45 -8.46 -25.67
C LEU A 135 -10.37 -9.59 -25.20
N THR A 136 -11.66 -9.44 -25.45
CA THR A 136 -12.65 -10.47 -25.10
C THR A 136 -12.89 -11.38 -26.30
N THR A 137 -12.76 -12.69 -26.11
CA THR A 137 -13.22 -13.69 -27.08
C THR A 137 -14.59 -14.23 -26.65
N ASP A 138 -15.53 -14.30 -27.58
CA ASP A 138 -16.82 -14.97 -27.34
C ASP A 138 -16.77 -16.48 -27.69
N VAL A 139 -17.87 -17.18 -27.40
CA VAL A 139 -18.03 -18.62 -27.70
C VAL A 139 -17.94 -18.96 -29.19
N HIS A 140 -18.05 -17.96 -30.07
CA HIS A 140 -17.89 -18.08 -31.52
C HIS A 140 -16.52 -17.59 -32.00
N ALA A 141 -15.56 -17.42 -31.09
CA ALA A 141 -14.19 -16.94 -31.33
C ALA A 141 -14.10 -15.53 -31.93
N ARG A 142 -15.16 -14.71 -31.84
CA ARG A 142 -15.09 -13.30 -32.23
C ARG A 142 -14.41 -12.48 -31.14
N ARG A 143 -13.56 -11.54 -31.54
CA ARG A 143 -12.79 -10.68 -30.64
C ARG A 143 -13.46 -9.31 -30.53
N HIS A 144 -13.73 -8.91 -29.30
CA HIS A 144 -14.35 -7.64 -28.97
C HIS A 144 -13.37 -6.84 -28.10
N PRO A 145 -12.71 -5.80 -28.65
CA PRO A 145 -11.85 -4.95 -27.87
C PRO A 145 -12.70 -4.02 -26.99
N SER A 146 -12.25 -3.79 -25.77
CA SER A 146 -12.74 -2.70 -24.94
C SER A 146 -11.60 -2.09 -24.16
N TYR A 147 -11.85 -0.94 -23.55
CA TYR A 147 -10.81 -0.17 -22.88
C TYR A 147 -11.29 0.21 -21.48
N ASP A 148 -10.33 0.32 -20.56
CA ASP A 148 -10.58 0.89 -19.24
C ASP A 148 -9.63 2.07 -19.00
N LEU A 149 -10.09 3.08 -18.27
CA LEU A 149 -9.29 4.18 -17.76
C LEU A 149 -9.45 4.27 -16.25
N GLY A 150 -8.38 4.65 -15.57
CA GLY A 150 -8.31 4.72 -14.13
C GLY A 150 -7.53 5.93 -13.66
N ILE A 151 -8.00 6.54 -12.56
CA ILE A 151 -7.33 7.63 -11.87
C ILE A 151 -7.34 7.31 -10.37
N LEU A 152 -6.21 7.55 -9.70
CA LEU A 152 -6.13 7.64 -8.24
C LEU A 152 -5.46 8.94 -7.83
N ILE A 153 -5.98 9.54 -6.77
CA ILE A 153 -5.45 10.77 -6.17
C ILE A 153 -5.22 10.54 -4.68
N ASN A 154 -3.97 10.62 -4.23
CA ASN A 154 -3.61 10.67 -2.82
C ASN A 154 -3.92 12.07 -2.27
N ALA A 155 -5.16 12.29 -1.84
CA ALA A 155 -5.64 13.60 -1.38
C ALA A 155 -4.96 14.02 -0.07
N THR A 156 -4.72 13.07 0.84
CA THR A 156 -3.93 13.25 2.07
C THR A 156 -3.12 11.98 2.36
N SER A 157 -2.35 11.96 3.45
CA SER A 157 -1.62 10.75 3.86
C SER A 157 -2.52 9.56 4.22
N GLY A 158 -3.80 9.80 4.51
CA GLY A 158 -4.77 8.77 4.89
C GLY A 158 -6.01 8.73 4.00
N ILE A 159 -6.18 9.64 3.03
CA ILE A 159 -7.35 9.66 2.15
C ILE A 159 -6.89 9.55 0.71
N ARG A 160 -7.47 8.58 0.00
CA ARG A 160 -7.30 8.42 -1.44
C ARG A 160 -8.65 8.40 -2.13
N LEU A 161 -8.69 9.09 -3.26
CA LEU A 161 -9.85 9.13 -4.15
C LEU A 161 -9.53 8.32 -5.41
N GLY A 162 -10.54 7.66 -5.97
CA GLY A 162 -10.42 6.90 -7.20
C GLY A 162 -11.59 7.13 -8.12
N ALA A 163 -11.33 7.07 -9.42
CA ALA A 163 -12.36 7.00 -10.45
C ALA A 163 -11.92 6.02 -11.52
N SER A 164 -12.85 5.23 -12.05
CA SER A 164 -12.60 4.38 -13.21
C SER A 164 -13.75 4.42 -14.21
N LEU A 165 -13.39 4.36 -15.49
CA LEU A 165 -14.30 4.17 -16.61
C LEU A 165 -13.92 2.86 -17.27
N ARG A 166 -14.79 1.85 -17.20
CA ARG A 166 -14.51 0.49 -17.66
C ARG A 166 -15.38 0.13 -18.86
N GLU A 167 -14.87 -0.79 -19.68
CA GLU A 167 -15.58 -1.39 -20.82
C GLU A 167 -16.02 -0.39 -21.90
N PHE A 168 -15.38 0.78 -22.01
CA PHE A 168 -15.73 1.72 -23.08
C PHE A 168 -15.22 1.22 -24.44
N GLY A 169 -15.98 1.48 -25.50
CA GLY A 169 -15.69 0.99 -26.85
C GLY A 169 -16.10 -0.46 -27.13
N ASP A 170 -16.63 -1.19 -26.13
CA ASP A 170 -17.24 -2.50 -26.34
C ASP A 170 -18.56 -2.34 -27.14
N GLN A 171 -18.78 -3.19 -28.14
CA GLN A 171 -19.99 -3.13 -28.97
C GLN A 171 -21.21 -3.79 -28.31
N TYR A 172 -21.01 -4.55 -27.23
CA TYR A 172 -22.02 -5.36 -26.57
C TYR A 172 -22.22 -5.02 -25.09
N ARG A 173 -21.38 -4.14 -24.53
CA ARG A 173 -21.45 -3.73 -23.11
C ARG A 173 -21.52 -2.23 -23.00
N GLU A 174 -22.28 -1.77 -22.02
CA GLU A 174 -22.29 -0.36 -21.66
C GLU A 174 -21.07 -0.04 -20.79
N PRO A 175 -20.48 1.17 -20.94
CA PRO A 175 -19.39 1.58 -20.10
C PRO A 175 -19.85 1.75 -18.65
N VAL A 176 -19.01 1.31 -17.71
CA VAL A 176 -19.28 1.45 -16.27
C VAL A 176 -18.39 2.52 -15.68
N PHE A 177 -19.01 3.48 -14.99
CA PHE A 177 -18.30 4.52 -14.27
C PHE A 177 -18.40 4.27 -12.77
N ASP A 178 -17.24 4.10 -12.13
CA ASP A 178 -17.13 3.89 -10.70
C ASP A 178 -16.35 5.06 -10.06
N LEU A 179 -16.83 5.54 -8.92
CA LEU A 179 -16.12 6.47 -8.03
C LEU A 179 -15.79 5.76 -6.73
N GLY A 180 -14.67 6.10 -6.09
CA GLY A 180 -14.29 5.50 -4.82
C GLY A 180 -13.51 6.42 -3.90
N MET A 181 -13.59 6.13 -2.61
CA MET A 181 -12.78 6.76 -1.58
C MET A 181 -12.28 5.70 -0.61
N THR A 182 -11.00 5.79 -0.26
CA THR A 182 -10.39 4.99 0.81
C THR A 182 -9.90 5.93 1.88
N TRP A 183 -10.30 5.68 3.12
CA TRP A 183 -9.75 6.27 4.31
C TRP A 183 -8.96 5.23 5.10
N GLN A 184 -7.66 5.43 5.22
CA GLN A 184 -6.76 4.65 6.03
C GLN A 184 -6.28 5.53 7.19
N THR A 185 -6.73 5.19 8.39
CA THR A 185 -6.37 5.95 9.60
C THR A 185 -4.98 5.56 10.10
N ASN A 186 -4.63 4.28 9.98
CA ASN A 186 -3.34 3.72 10.38
C ASN A 186 -3.12 2.37 9.67
N ARG A 187 -2.06 1.64 10.04
CA ARG A 187 -1.74 0.31 9.47
C ARG A 187 -2.73 -0.80 9.83
N TYR A 188 -3.61 -0.57 10.81
CA TYR A 188 -4.53 -1.58 11.35
C TYR A 188 -5.94 -1.44 10.79
N PHE A 189 -6.34 -0.26 10.32
CA PHE A 189 -7.72 -0.01 9.90
C PHE A 189 -7.80 0.76 8.59
N GLN A 190 -8.60 0.23 7.68
CA GLN A 190 -8.98 0.85 6.43
C GLN A 190 -10.50 0.78 6.24
N LEU A 191 -11.07 1.87 5.75
CA LEU A 191 -12.46 1.97 5.29
C LEU A 191 -12.44 2.39 3.81
N SER A 192 -13.18 1.70 2.96
CA SER A 192 -13.31 2.04 1.54
C SER A 192 -14.77 2.07 1.13
N SER A 193 -15.11 2.99 0.24
CA SER A 193 -16.42 3.07 -0.40
C SER A 193 -16.27 3.16 -1.91
N ALA A 194 -17.27 2.66 -2.62
CA ALA A 194 -17.38 2.82 -4.07
C ALA A 194 -18.83 3.06 -4.49
N LEU A 195 -19.03 3.88 -5.52
CA LEU A 195 -20.32 4.11 -6.16
C LEU A 195 -20.18 3.81 -7.65
N ASP A 196 -20.91 2.80 -8.10
CA ASP A 196 -21.16 2.57 -9.51
C ASP A 196 -22.31 3.48 -9.94
N THR A 197 -22.01 4.50 -10.74
CA THR A 197 -23.03 5.47 -11.17
C THR A 197 -23.86 4.98 -12.34
N THR A 198 -23.43 3.88 -12.99
CA THR A 198 -24.15 3.27 -14.12
C THR A 198 -25.27 2.37 -13.60
N THR A 199 -24.99 1.57 -12.56
CA THR A 199 -25.98 0.67 -11.93
C THR A 199 -26.50 1.14 -10.58
N TRP A 200 -26.10 2.33 -10.13
CA TRP A 200 -26.48 2.89 -8.83
C TRP A 200 -26.23 1.93 -7.66
N LYS A 201 -25.06 1.29 -7.65
CA LYS A 201 -24.63 0.42 -6.53
C LYS A 201 -23.65 1.15 -5.64
N PHE A 202 -24.02 1.29 -4.37
CA PHE A 202 -23.11 1.78 -3.35
C PHE A 202 -22.50 0.62 -2.59
N ARG A 203 -21.18 0.64 -2.43
CA ARG A 203 -20.38 -0.41 -1.83
C ARG A 203 -19.58 0.18 -0.69
N ILE A 204 -19.48 -0.55 0.40
CA ILE A 204 -18.64 -0.18 1.54
C ILE A 204 -17.89 -1.41 2.02
N GLY A 205 -16.62 -1.23 2.39
CA GLY A 205 -15.79 -2.31 2.88
C GLY A 205 -14.78 -1.82 3.91
N THR A 206 -14.52 -2.66 4.90
CA THR A 206 -13.55 -2.41 5.96
C THR A 206 -12.48 -3.49 5.96
N GLU A 207 -11.27 -3.11 6.35
CA GLU A 207 -10.20 -4.05 6.64
C GLU A 207 -9.56 -3.74 7.99
N LEU A 208 -9.38 -4.81 8.77
CA LEU A 208 -8.60 -4.83 9.98
C LEU A 208 -7.34 -5.68 9.78
N SER A 209 -6.18 -5.08 9.94
CA SER A 209 -4.88 -5.70 9.62
C SER A 209 -4.01 -5.85 10.86
N PHE A 210 -3.70 -7.09 11.24
CA PHE A 210 -2.93 -7.47 12.43
C PHE A 210 -1.72 -8.32 12.04
N HIS A 211 -0.52 -7.72 12.04
CA HIS A 211 0.73 -8.41 11.65
C HIS A 211 0.65 -9.07 10.27
N ARG A 212 0.39 -10.38 10.24
CA ARG A 212 0.31 -11.23 9.04
C ARG A 212 -1.13 -11.55 8.65
N LEU A 213 -2.11 -11.19 9.47
CA LEU A 213 -3.52 -11.47 9.25
C LEU A 213 -4.25 -10.18 8.86
N SER A 214 -5.11 -10.27 7.85
CA SER A 214 -6.09 -9.23 7.54
C SER A 214 -7.49 -9.83 7.59
N LEU A 215 -8.45 -9.10 8.14
CA LEU A 215 -9.86 -9.45 8.19
C LEU A 215 -10.65 -8.37 7.48
N ARG A 216 -11.65 -8.76 6.69
CA ARG A 216 -12.44 -7.86 5.86
C ARG A 216 -13.92 -8.14 6.00
N TYR A 217 -14.69 -7.07 5.93
CA TYR A 217 -16.14 -7.13 5.82
C TYR A 217 -16.60 -6.11 4.78
N GLY A 218 -17.64 -6.44 4.03
CA GLY A 218 -18.20 -5.53 3.05
C GLY A 218 -19.69 -5.70 2.85
N SER A 219 -20.31 -4.64 2.32
CA SER A 219 -21.73 -4.60 2.01
C SER A 219 -21.97 -3.86 0.70
N ILE A 220 -22.95 -4.35 -0.06
CA ILE A 220 -23.38 -3.76 -1.33
C ILE A 220 -24.85 -3.40 -1.22
N PHE A 221 -25.16 -2.14 -1.54
CA PHE A 221 -26.49 -1.56 -1.52
C PHE A 221 -26.89 -1.18 -2.94
N HIS A 222 -28.07 -1.61 -3.37
CA HIS A 222 -28.68 -1.23 -4.64
C HIS A 222 -29.55 0.01 -4.42
N LEU A 223 -29.17 1.15 -4.98
CA LEU A 223 -29.85 2.44 -4.77
C LEU A 223 -30.91 2.74 -5.83
N ASP A 224 -30.97 1.96 -6.92
CA ASP A 224 -31.97 2.08 -7.98
C ASP A 224 -33.36 1.54 -7.59
N GLY A 225 -33.51 1.00 -6.39
CA GLY A 225 -34.74 0.36 -5.93
C GLY A 225 -35.03 -0.98 -6.62
N SER A 226 -34.07 -1.53 -7.37
CA SER A 226 -34.21 -2.84 -8.01
C SER A 226 -34.29 -3.97 -6.98
N ARG A 227 -33.79 -3.76 -5.75
CA ARG A 227 -33.70 -4.77 -4.69
C ARG A 227 -33.92 -4.16 -3.30
N ASN A 228 -34.54 -4.94 -2.42
CA ASN A 228 -34.84 -4.56 -1.03
C ASN A 228 -33.87 -5.17 0.01
N TRP A 229 -32.83 -5.88 -0.44
CA TRP A 229 -31.86 -6.54 0.42
C TRP A 229 -30.43 -6.16 0.00
N SER A 230 -29.51 -6.19 0.97
CA SER A 230 -28.09 -5.91 0.76
C SER A 230 -27.28 -7.20 0.70
N THR A 231 -26.35 -7.28 -0.26
CA THR A 231 -25.33 -8.34 -0.29
C THR A 231 -24.27 -8.03 0.76
N TRP A 232 -23.77 -9.04 1.46
CA TRP A 232 -22.63 -8.88 2.36
C TRP A 232 -21.53 -9.88 2.03
N SER A 233 -20.31 -9.52 2.42
CA SER A 233 -19.12 -10.34 2.24
C SER A 233 -18.23 -10.30 3.47
N ALA A 234 -17.53 -11.40 3.72
CA ALA A 234 -16.46 -11.46 4.70
C ALA A 234 -15.22 -12.04 4.06
N GLY A 235 -14.04 -11.57 4.45
CA GLY A 235 -12.79 -12.09 3.93
C GLY A 235 -11.69 -12.13 4.96
N SER A 236 -10.68 -12.94 4.69
CA SER A 236 -9.45 -12.96 5.47
C SER A 236 -8.24 -13.14 4.56
N SER A 237 -7.07 -12.75 5.04
CA SER A 237 -5.81 -13.05 4.36
C SER A 237 -4.70 -13.31 5.34
N VAL A 238 -3.84 -14.26 4.99
CA VAL A 238 -2.65 -14.59 5.77
C VAL A 238 -1.43 -14.40 4.88
N ARG A 239 -0.51 -13.55 5.34
CA ARG A 239 0.77 -13.29 4.69
C ARG A 239 1.86 -14.18 5.25
N ILE A 240 2.49 -14.96 4.39
CA ILE A 240 3.59 -15.85 4.71
C ILE A 240 4.79 -15.44 3.85
N SER A 241 5.73 -14.71 4.45
CA SER A 241 6.90 -14.17 3.75
C SER A 241 6.47 -13.24 2.60
N ARG A 242 6.67 -13.65 1.34
CA ARG A 242 6.31 -12.90 0.12
C ARG A 242 5.01 -13.40 -0.54
N SER A 243 4.30 -14.30 0.11
CA SER A 243 3.04 -14.85 -0.38
C SER A 243 1.89 -14.39 0.51
N GLU A 244 0.73 -14.20 -0.10
CA GLU A 244 -0.53 -13.95 0.61
C GLU A 244 -1.55 -14.97 0.14
N ILE A 245 -2.24 -15.60 1.08
CA ILE A 245 -3.39 -16.46 0.80
C ILE A 245 -4.61 -15.71 1.28
N SER A 246 -5.56 -15.49 0.38
CA SER A 246 -6.79 -14.75 0.65
C SER A 246 -8.00 -15.66 0.48
N TYR A 247 -8.93 -15.55 1.41
CA TYR A 247 -10.23 -16.21 1.36
C TYR A 247 -11.32 -15.15 1.48
N ALA A 248 -12.41 -15.32 0.74
CA ALA A 248 -13.62 -14.54 0.93
C ALA A 248 -14.88 -15.37 0.73
N TYR A 249 -15.93 -14.93 1.39
CA TYR A 249 -17.27 -15.43 1.29
C TYR A 249 -18.18 -14.26 0.93
N ILE A 250 -19.13 -14.51 0.03
CA ILE A 250 -20.17 -13.54 -0.33
C ILE A 250 -21.53 -14.22 -0.29
N GLU A 251 -22.48 -13.56 0.34
CA GLU A 251 -23.89 -13.96 0.36
C GLU A 251 -24.68 -13.07 -0.59
N ASP A 252 -25.08 -13.66 -1.72
CA ASP A 252 -25.83 -13.02 -2.81
C ASP A 252 -27.09 -13.86 -3.08
N GLN A 253 -28.28 -13.36 -2.74
CA GLN A 253 -29.52 -14.13 -2.82
C GLN A 253 -29.90 -14.58 -4.25
N GLU A 254 -29.28 -14.02 -5.29
CA GLU A 254 -29.52 -14.43 -6.68
C GLU A 254 -28.47 -15.39 -7.24
N ARG A 255 -27.30 -15.53 -6.60
CA ARG A 255 -26.15 -16.23 -7.18
C ARG A 255 -25.63 -17.38 -6.33
N GLU A 256 -26.43 -17.81 -5.35
CA GLU A 256 -26.06 -18.75 -4.32
C GLU A 256 -24.85 -18.25 -3.52
N ASN A 257 -24.66 -18.80 -2.32
CA ASN A 257 -23.55 -18.42 -1.45
C ASN A 257 -22.24 -18.89 -2.07
N ARG A 258 -21.27 -17.98 -2.23
CA ARG A 258 -20.03 -18.29 -2.96
C ARG A 258 -18.79 -18.07 -2.13
N HIS A 259 -17.83 -18.97 -2.33
CA HIS A 259 -16.53 -18.99 -1.69
C HIS A 259 -15.45 -18.66 -2.72
N PHE A 260 -14.54 -17.76 -2.34
CA PHE A 260 -13.44 -17.30 -3.15
C PHE A 260 -12.13 -17.58 -2.44
N ILE A 261 -11.17 -18.15 -3.16
CA ILE A 261 -9.81 -18.35 -2.66
C ILE A 261 -8.87 -17.80 -3.72
N SER A 262 -7.96 -16.91 -3.33
CA SER A 262 -6.89 -16.44 -4.19
C SER A 262 -5.54 -16.56 -3.50
N VAL A 263 -4.49 -16.75 -4.29
CA VAL A 263 -3.11 -16.78 -3.82
C VAL A 263 -2.32 -15.75 -4.60
N SER A 264 -1.59 -14.94 -3.85
CA SER A 264 -0.73 -13.89 -4.38
C SER A 264 0.72 -14.18 -4.03
N PHE A 265 1.63 -13.95 -4.96
CA PHE A 265 3.06 -14.11 -4.81
C PHE A 265 3.77 -12.85 -5.28
N THR A 266 4.65 -12.31 -4.44
CA THR A 266 5.52 -11.19 -4.80
C THR A 266 6.94 -11.68 -5.07
N PHE A 267 7.47 -11.33 -6.24
CA PHE A 267 8.83 -11.62 -6.66
C PHE A 267 9.60 -10.32 -6.79
N GLY A 268 10.72 -10.22 -6.07
CA GLY A 268 11.68 -9.15 -6.31
C GLY A 268 12.55 -9.53 -7.51
N LEU A 269 12.19 -9.07 -8.72
CA LEU A 269 13.21 -8.90 -9.76
C LEU A 269 13.80 -7.50 -9.59
N PRO A 270 15.13 -7.35 -9.57
CA PRO A 270 15.74 -6.03 -9.62
C PRO A 270 15.38 -5.42 -10.98
N THR A 271 14.54 -4.39 -11.00
CA THR A 271 14.26 -3.60 -12.20
C THR A 271 15.45 -2.68 -12.48
N GLY A 272 16.58 -3.30 -12.83
CA GLY A 272 17.76 -2.66 -13.37
C GLY A 272 17.74 -2.75 -14.89
N ILE A 273 16.89 -1.96 -15.54
CA ILE A 273 17.08 -1.63 -16.96
C ILE A 273 17.43 -0.14 -17.01
N GLY A 274 18.73 0.11 -16.85
CA GLY A 274 19.33 1.44 -16.80
C GLY A 274 20.83 1.38 -16.52
N ASN A 275 21.58 1.14 -17.59
CA ASN A 275 23.02 1.35 -17.79
C ASN A 275 24.04 0.27 -17.42
N ASN A 276 24.80 -0.05 -18.48
CA ASN A 276 25.99 -0.86 -18.57
C ASN A 276 27.06 -0.54 -17.50
N ASN A 277 27.70 -1.62 -17.04
CA ASN A 277 29.08 -1.71 -16.60
C ASN A 277 29.57 -0.68 -15.58
N TYR A 278 29.30 -0.89 -14.29
CA TYR A 278 30.30 -0.75 -13.21
C TYR A 278 29.83 -1.46 -11.93
N GLY A 279 30.53 -2.53 -11.55
CA GLY A 279 30.61 -3.02 -10.18
C GLY A 279 29.41 -3.83 -9.65
N LYS A 280 29.69 -5.07 -9.23
CA LYS A 280 28.82 -5.90 -8.38
C LYS A 280 28.29 -5.09 -7.17
N SER A 281 27.10 -4.49 -7.25
CA SER A 281 26.36 -4.04 -6.07
C SER A 281 25.28 -5.06 -5.74
N LYS A 282 25.59 -5.86 -4.72
CA LYS A 282 24.70 -6.74 -3.95
C LYS A 282 23.27 -6.19 -3.90
N ILE A 283 22.33 -6.95 -4.45
CA ILE A 283 20.86 -6.76 -4.39
C ILE A 283 20.47 -6.26 -2.99
N ILE A 284 20.00 -5.00 -2.91
CA ILE A 284 19.48 -4.42 -1.67
C ILE A 284 18.05 -4.95 -1.52
N ARG A 285 17.90 -6.03 -0.74
CA ARG A 285 16.61 -6.43 -0.16
C ARG A 285 16.01 -5.21 0.57
N THR A 286 14.70 -4.99 0.44
CA THR A 286 13.92 -3.97 1.16
C THR A 286 14.50 -3.77 2.54
N SER A 287 14.97 -2.56 2.81
CA SER A 287 15.86 -2.36 3.92
C SER A 287 15.11 -2.39 5.25
N ASN A 288 15.74 -2.90 6.32
CA ASN A 288 15.18 -2.82 7.67
C ASN A 288 14.84 -1.37 8.06
N VAL A 289 15.56 -0.38 7.49
CA VAL A 289 15.34 1.05 7.75
C VAL A 289 14.02 1.54 7.16
N GLU A 290 13.70 1.22 5.91
CA GLU A 290 12.43 1.63 5.29
C GLU A 290 11.24 0.98 6.00
N THR A 291 11.40 -0.28 6.40
CA THR A 291 10.39 -0.97 7.23
C THR A 291 10.16 -0.24 8.55
N ILE A 292 11.23 0.15 9.25
CA ILE A 292 11.15 0.90 10.52
C ILE A 292 10.54 2.30 10.30
N ALA A 293 10.98 3.04 9.28
CA ALA A 293 10.45 4.37 8.96
C ALA A 293 8.93 4.31 8.70
N ASN A 294 8.49 3.33 7.90
CA ASN A 294 7.07 3.10 7.62
C ASN A 294 6.31 2.67 8.87
N GLN A 295 6.87 1.78 9.69
CA GLN A 295 6.25 1.32 10.95
C GLN A 295 5.92 2.49 11.90
N TYR A 296 6.78 3.51 11.93
CA TYR A 296 6.60 4.69 12.78
C TYR A 296 6.10 5.93 12.03
N ASN A 297 5.59 5.79 10.80
CA ASN A 297 5.09 6.92 10.00
C ASN A 297 6.07 8.12 9.98
N LEU A 298 7.33 7.81 9.66
CA LEU A 298 8.40 8.78 9.50
C LEU A 298 8.82 8.81 8.03
N GLU A 299 9.11 10.02 7.53
CA GLU A 299 9.78 10.15 6.25
C GLU A 299 11.18 9.54 6.35
N ILE A 300 11.54 8.71 5.38
CA ILE A 300 12.85 8.04 5.35
C ILE A 300 14.00 9.05 5.36
N GLU A 301 13.83 10.19 4.68
CA GLU A 301 14.80 11.27 4.68
C GLU A 301 15.01 11.87 6.08
N LEU A 302 13.94 11.98 6.88
CA LEU A 302 14.02 12.54 8.22
C LEU A 302 14.73 11.58 9.16
N LEU A 303 14.32 10.30 9.18
CA LEU A 303 14.98 9.29 10.00
C LEU A 303 16.47 9.16 9.62
N LEU A 304 16.78 9.10 8.32
CA LEU A 304 18.16 9.02 7.84
C LEU A 304 18.99 10.26 8.24
N SER A 305 18.39 11.45 8.20
CA SER A 305 19.04 12.70 8.62
C SER A 305 19.35 12.73 10.12
N MET A 306 18.43 12.24 10.96
CA MET A 306 18.64 12.09 12.39
C MET A 306 19.82 11.17 12.67
N ILE A 307 19.81 9.94 12.13
CA ILE A 307 20.87 8.96 12.38
C ILE A 307 22.24 9.44 11.88
N ARG A 308 22.27 10.19 10.76
CA ARG A 308 23.50 10.81 10.27
C ARG A 308 24.08 11.80 11.26
N VAL A 309 23.25 12.67 11.82
CA VAL A 309 23.68 13.70 12.78
C VAL A 309 24.07 13.08 14.11
N GLU A 310 23.33 12.08 14.57
CA GLU A 310 23.53 11.46 15.88
C GLU A 310 24.82 10.62 15.95
N SER A 311 25.05 9.76 14.96
CA SER A 311 26.13 8.76 15.06
C SER A 311 27.01 8.67 13.82
N ALA A 312 26.69 9.39 12.75
CA ALA A 312 27.26 9.16 11.42
C ALA A 312 27.17 7.68 11.01
N PHE A 313 26.03 7.04 11.32
CA PHE A 313 25.73 5.63 11.05
C PHE A 313 26.61 4.62 11.80
N LYS A 314 27.21 5.02 12.94
CA LYS A 314 28.05 4.14 13.76
C LYS A 314 27.24 3.51 14.90
N PRO A 315 26.97 2.19 14.88
CA PRO A 315 26.15 1.53 15.89
C PRO A 315 26.84 1.41 17.27
N ASN A 316 28.15 1.62 17.33
CA ASN A 316 28.94 1.58 18.57
C ASN A 316 29.31 2.97 19.08
N ALA A 317 28.70 4.04 18.55
CA ALA A 317 28.97 5.40 18.98
C ALA A 317 28.48 5.63 20.42
N ILE A 318 29.32 6.29 21.23
CA ILE A 318 29.00 6.71 22.59
C ILE A 318 29.26 8.22 22.68
N SER A 319 28.27 8.98 23.14
CA SER A 319 28.44 10.42 23.38
C SER A 319 29.16 10.67 24.71
N LYS A 320 29.66 11.90 24.88
CA LYS A 320 30.23 12.35 26.17
C LYS A 320 29.22 12.31 27.32
N SER A 321 27.93 12.29 27.01
CA SER A 321 26.84 12.22 27.99
C SER A 321 26.35 10.78 28.24
N GLY A 322 26.93 9.77 27.58
CA GLY A 322 26.55 8.35 27.73
C GLY A 322 25.39 7.91 26.83
N ALA A 323 25.08 8.68 25.80
CA ALA A 323 24.11 8.31 24.78
C ALA A 323 24.75 7.28 23.82
N VAL A 324 24.00 6.23 23.45
CA VAL A 324 24.59 5.07 22.73
C VAL A 324 23.85 4.75 21.45
N GLY A 325 24.62 4.33 20.43
CA GLY A 325 24.13 3.68 19.22
C GLY A 325 23.70 4.63 18.12
N LEU A 326 23.02 4.09 17.11
CA LEU A 326 22.67 4.81 15.88
C LEU A 326 21.88 6.10 16.14
N GLY A 327 20.89 6.05 17.04
CA GLY A 327 20.08 7.20 17.43
C GLY A 327 20.49 7.85 18.75
N GLN A 328 21.67 7.51 19.29
CA GLN A 328 22.23 8.07 20.52
C GLN A 328 21.19 8.13 21.66
N LEU A 329 20.71 6.96 22.09
CA LEU A 329 19.73 6.87 23.18
C LEU A 329 20.42 6.89 24.55
N MET A 330 19.95 7.77 25.44
CA MET A 330 20.34 7.79 26.85
C MET A 330 19.82 6.53 27.57
N PRO A 331 20.50 6.03 28.62
CA PRO A 331 20.08 4.80 29.31
C PRO A 331 18.62 4.83 29.80
N PRO A 332 18.13 5.89 30.49
CA PRO A 332 16.74 5.95 30.93
C PRO A 332 15.76 5.92 29.74
N THR A 333 16.00 6.75 28.73
CA THR A 333 15.17 6.81 27.52
C THR A 333 15.09 5.47 26.79
N ALA A 334 16.22 4.76 26.67
CA ALA A 334 16.24 3.45 26.05
C ALA A 334 15.39 2.42 26.82
N ARG A 335 15.43 2.45 28.15
CA ARG A 335 14.58 1.59 29.00
C ARG A 335 13.10 1.94 28.87
N ASP A 336 12.76 3.23 28.84
CA ASP A 336 11.38 3.68 28.60
C ASP A 336 10.86 3.21 27.23
N LEU A 337 11.77 3.05 26.26
CA LEU A 337 11.50 2.49 24.93
C LEU A 337 11.59 0.94 24.91
N GLY A 338 11.71 0.28 26.05
CA GLY A 338 11.70 -1.17 26.18
C GLY A 338 12.98 -1.88 25.75
N LEU A 339 14.10 -1.17 25.61
CA LEU A 339 15.42 -1.80 25.42
C LEU A 339 15.96 -2.25 26.77
N ARG A 340 16.59 -3.43 26.79
CA ARG A 340 17.32 -3.87 27.99
C ARG A 340 18.65 -3.14 28.09
N VAL A 341 18.81 -2.35 29.15
CA VAL A 341 20.01 -1.56 29.44
C VAL A 341 20.35 -1.71 30.92
N PRO A 342 21.51 -2.29 31.27
CA PRO A 342 21.97 -2.38 32.66
C PRO A 342 22.18 -1.01 33.28
N ASP A 343 22.17 -0.96 34.60
CA ASP A 343 22.69 0.19 35.32
C ASP A 343 24.21 0.14 35.35
N TYR A 344 24.82 1.26 34.95
CA TYR A 344 26.26 1.42 34.90
C TYR A 344 26.66 2.48 35.91
N GLU A 345 27.69 2.19 36.72
CA GLU A 345 28.34 3.22 37.56
C GLU A 345 28.90 4.35 36.70
N ASN A 346 29.47 4.00 35.53
CA ASN A 346 29.93 4.96 34.54
C ASN A 346 29.16 4.78 33.21
N ILE A 347 28.14 5.62 33.00
CA ILE A 347 27.30 5.60 31.80
C ILE A 347 28.04 5.92 30.49
N THR A 348 29.25 6.48 30.57
CA THR A 348 30.10 6.77 29.39
C THR A 348 31.01 5.60 29.01
N GLN A 349 31.07 4.56 29.85
CA GLN A 349 31.83 3.32 29.61
C GLN A 349 30.94 2.07 29.83
N PRO A 350 29.82 1.95 29.10
CA PRO A 350 28.93 0.80 29.22
C PRO A 350 29.57 -0.47 28.64
N ASN A 351 28.97 -1.62 28.93
CA ASN A 351 29.33 -2.88 28.29
C ASN A 351 28.87 -2.86 26.82
N HIS A 352 29.81 -3.00 25.89
CA HIS A 352 29.55 -2.94 24.44
C HIS A 352 28.87 -4.19 23.86
N ASN A 353 28.63 -5.23 24.66
CA ASN A 353 27.96 -6.44 24.22
C ASN A 353 26.48 -6.16 23.98
N SER A 354 26.05 -6.24 22.73
CA SER A 354 24.66 -6.00 22.30
C SER A 354 23.64 -7.00 22.90
N LYS A 355 24.11 -8.14 23.43
CA LYS A 355 23.30 -9.07 24.22
C LYS A 355 23.17 -8.66 25.69
N ILE A 356 23.89 -7.66 26.16
CA ILE A 356 23.82 -7.14 27.54
C ILE A 356 23.15 -5.77 27.55
N ASP A 357 23.60 -4.86 26.67
CA ASP A 357 23.00 -3.54 26.45
C ASP A 357 22.52 -3.43 25.01
N GLU A 358 21.20 -3.44 24.85
CA GLU A 358 20.56 -3.50 23.55
C GLU A 358 20.67 -2.19 22.77
N ARG A 359 21.20 -1.11 23.36
CA ARG A 359 21.54 0.11 22.62
C ARG A 359 22.68 -0.12 21.63
N PHE A 360 23.54 -1.11 21.85
CA PHE A 360 24.57 -1.54 20.89
C PHE A 360 24.03 -2.49 19.81
N ASN A 361 22.79 -2.98 19.93
CA ASN A 361 22.14 -3.67 18.83
C ASN A 361 21.61 -2.62 17.83
N ALA A 362 22.23 -2.54 16.65
CA ALA A 362 21.92 -1.54 15.65
C ALA A 362 20.42 -1.50 15.27
N GLY A 363 19.80 -2.67 15.05
CA GLY A 363 18.39 -2.77 14.70
C GLY A 363 17.47 -2.28 15.81
N LYS A 364 17.65 -2.78 17.04
CA LYS A 364 16.84 -2.36 18.21
C LYS A 364 17.03 -0.87 18.54
N ASN A 365 18.25 -0.37 18.44
CA ASN A 365 18.55 1.04 18.69
C ASN A 365 17.88 1.94 17.64
N LEU A 366 17.94 1.56 16.36
CA LEU A 366 17.27 2.30 15.30
C LEU A 366 15.75 2.30 15.48
N GLU A 367 15.16 1.16 15.83
CA GLU A 367 13.72 1.05 16.10
C GLU A 367 13.31 1.92 17.30
N GLY A 368 14.11 1.90 18.38
CA GLY A 368 13.95 2.78 19.54
C GLY A 368 14.02 4.27 19.16
N ALA A 369 15.01 4.66 18.37
CA ALA A 369 15.21 6.02 17.89
C ALA A 369 14.03 6.50 17.03
N ALA A 370 13.58 5.68 16.08
CA ALA A 370 12.42 5.98 15.24
C ALA A 370 11.15 6.18 16.09
N ARG A 371 10.90 5.29 17.05
CA ARG A 371 9.79 5.40 17.98
C ARG A 371 9.86 6.67 18.82
N TYR A 372 11.02 7.00 19.35
CA TYR A 372 11.20 8.20 20.16
C TYR A 372 10.98 9.47 19.33
N LEU A 373 11.52 9.53 18.11
CA LEU A 373 11.28 10.64 17.18
C LEU A 373 9.79 10.81 16.87
N ARG A 374 9.07 9.71 16.61
CA ARG A 374 7.62 9.74 16.38
C ARG A 374 6.87 10.33 17.58
N MET A 375 7.20 9.89 18.80
CA MET A 375 6.62 10.43 20.03
C MET A 375 6.85 11.94 20.16
N MET A 376 8.05 12.43 19.79
CA MET A 376 8.35 13.86 19.83
C MET A 376 7.56 14.62 18.77
N LEU A 377 7.50 14.11 17.54
CA LEU A 377 6.73 14.73 16.48
C LEU A 377 5.23 14.78 16.81
N ASP A 378 4.68 13.73 17.43
CA ASP A 378 3.27 13.71 17.87
C ASP A 378 3.01 14.78 18.93
N ARG A 379 3.91 14.94 19.91
CA ARG A 379 3.80 15.96 20.96
C ARG A 379 3.74 17.39 20.38
N TYR A 380 4.44 17.65 19.28
CA TYR A 380 4.52 18.97 18.67
C TYR A 380 3.78 19.06 17.33
N ASN A 381 2.72 18.26 17.13
CA ASN A 381 1.84 18.34 15.95
C ASN A 381 2.59 18.29 14.61
N ASN A 382 3.56 17.39 14.48
CA ASN A 382 4.46 17.25 13.32
C ASN A 382 5.30 18.50 13.00
N ASN A 383 5.48 19.44 13.94
CA ASN A 383 6.45 20.50 13.79
C ASN A 383 7.86 19.90 13.92
N TYR A 384 8.57 19.77 12.81
CA TYR A 384 9.88 19.10 12.77
C TYR A 384 10.91 19.83 13.64
N ALA A 385 10.93 21.17 13.62
CA ALA A 385 11.89 21.92 14.42
C ALA A 385 11.73 21.64 15.91
N LEU A 386 10.48 21.64 16.41
CA LEU A 386 10.18 21.35 17.82
C LEU A 386 10.38 19.87 18.17
N GLY A 387 9.94 18.95 17.30
CA GLY A 387 10.12 17.51 17.52
C GLY A 387 11.60 17.10 17.57
N ILE A 388 12.42 17.60 16.65
CA ILE A 388 13.88 17.38 16.65
C ILE A 388 14.52 18.03 17.89
N SER A 389 14.07 19.23 18.28
CA SER A 389 14.56 19.89 19.49
C SER A 389 14.28 19.04 20.73
N ALA A 390 13.07 18.49 20.84
CA ALA A 390 12.66 17.69 21.97
C ALA A 390 13.36 16.33 22.01
N TYR A 391 13.66 15.75 20.84
CA TYR A 391 14.49 14.55 20.75
C TYR A 391 15.90 14.80 21.32
N ASN A 392 16.51 15.94 20.96
CA ASN A 392 17.88 16.27 21.35
C ASN A 392 18.01 16.76 22.80
N ALA A 393 17.19 17.75 23.21
CA ALA A 393 17.29 18.38 24.53
C ALA A 393 16.47 17.67 25.62
N GLY A 394 15.58 16.76 25.20
CA GLY A 394 14.54 16.17 26.02
C GLY A 394 13.26 17.03 26.00
N PRO A 395 12.07 16.39 25.99
CA PRO A 395 10.80 17.08 25.81
C PRO A 395 10.40 18.00 26.98
N GLY A 396 11.00 17.82 28.16
CA GLY A 396 10.80 18.72 29.30
C GLY A 396 11.46 20.09 29.14
N ARG A 397 12.33 20.27 28.14
CA ARG A 397 13.05 21.53 27.87
C ARG A 397 12.50 22.32 26.68
N VAL A 398 11.47 21.80 26.00
CA VAL A 398 10.92 22.40 24.78
C VAL A 398 9.48 22.81 25.02
N GLY A 399 9.23 24.11 24.98
CA GLY A 399 7.88 24.70 25.03
C GLY A 399 7.31 24.89 23.62
N GLU A 400 6.72 26.05 23.37
CA GLU A 400 6.14 26.38 22.05
C GLU A 400 7.20 26.80 21.01
N ASN A 401 8.42 27.08 21.44
CA ASN A 401 9.53 27.51 20.59
C ASN A 401 10.74 26.59 20.77
N VAL A 402 11.60 26.54 19.75
CA VAL A 402 12.92 25.91 19.85
C VAL A 402 13.65 26.55 21.03
N PRO A 403 14.16 25.78 22.00
CA PRO A 403 14.80 26.36 23.17
C PRO A 403 16.07 27.10 22.74
N ALA A 404 16.38 28.22 23.42
CA ALA A 404 17.60 29.00 23.20
C ALA A 404 18.86 28.28 23.75
N ILE A 405 19.03 27.02 23.35
CA ILE A 405 20.15 26.13 23.64
C ILE A 405 20.92 26.01 22.34
N ARG A 406 22.08 26.69 22.29
CA ARG A 406 22.92 26.79 21.07
C ARG A 406 23.26 25.43 20.44
N GLU A 407 23.41 24.40 21.25
CA GLU A 407 23.64 23.03 20.77
C GLU A 407 22.41 22.48 20.04
N THR A 408 21.22 22.63 20.62
CA THR A 408 19.95 22.15 20.06
C THR A 408 19.60 22.87 18.77
N GLU A 409 19.74 24.20 18.71
CA GLU A 409 19.54 24.98 17.48
C GLU A 409 20.45 24.47 16.35
N ARG A 410 21.73 24.25 16.67
CA ARG A 410 22.71 23.69 15.72
C ARG A 410 22.33 22.27 15.29
N HIS A 411 21.85 21.45 16.22
CA HIS A 411 21.41 20.09 15.95
C HIS A 411 20.23 20.10 14.97
N VAL A 412 19.17 20.87 15.26
CA VAL A 412 17.99 21.04 14.41
C VAL A 412 18.38 21.51 13.00
N GLY A 413 19.22 22.56 12.92
CA GLY A 413 19.68 23.09 11.63
C GLY A 413 20.45 22.05 10.80
N LYS A 414 21.28 21.21 11.44
CA LYS A 414 21.99 20.12 10.75
C LYS A 414 21.04 19.04 10.23
N VAL A 415 20.09 18.60 11.06
CA VAL A 415 19.11 17.57 10.67
C VAL A 415 18.27 18.05 9.50
N LEU A 416 17.69 19.24 9.59
CA LEU A 416 16.86 19.80 8.52
C LEU A 416 17.64 20.03 7.23
N ASN A 417 18.91 20.48 7.32
CA ASN A 417 19.77 20.60 6.14
C ASN A 417 19.96 19.25 5.43
N TYR A 418 20.27 18.18 6.17
CA TYR A 418 20.38 16.84 5.57
C TYR A 418 19.04 16.32 5.05
N TYR A 419 17.95 16.55 5.76
CA TYR A 419 16.61 16.19 5.32
C TYR A 419 16.28 16.80 3.95
N TYR A 420 16.47 18.11 3.77
CA TYR A 420 16.24 18.77 2.49
C TYR A 420 17.24 18.34 1.40
N GLN A 421 18.50 18.06 1.77
CA GLN A 421 19.45 17.49 0.82
C GLN A 421 19.01 16.12 0.31
N TYR A 422 18.51 15.24 1.18
CA TYR A 422 18.02 13.92 0.77
C TYR A 422 16.74 14.00 -0.05
N LYS A 423 15.84 14.97 0.24
CA LYS A 423 14.68 15.24 -0.61
C LYS A 423 15.06 15.63 -2.04
N ASN A 424 16.13 16.39 -2.19
CA ASN A 424 16.54 16.96 -3.48
C ASN A 424 17.59 16.12 -4.22
N LYS A 425 18.32 15.24 -3.54
CA LYS A 425 19.44 14.45 -4.10
C LYS A 425 19.29 12.97 -3.75
N SER A 426 18.55 12.24 -4.59
CA SER A 426 18.30 10.80 -4.42
C SER A 426 19.58 9.96 -4.33
N GLU A 427 20.64 10.32 -5.07
CA GLU A 427 21.91 9.58 -5.03
C GLU A 427 22.58 9.65 -3.65
N LEU A 428 22.63 10.84 -3.04
CA LEU A 428 23.17 11.04 -1.69
C LEU A 428 22.34 10.27 -0.65
N LYS A 429 21.00 10.31 -0.78
CA LYS A 429 20.09 9.53 0.06
C LYS A 429 20.41 8.02 -0.04
N ASN A 430 20.48 7.49 -1.26
CA ASN A 430 20.70 6.07 -1.51
C ASN A 430 22.07 5.60 -0.99
N GLN A 431 23.11 6.42 -1.16
CA GLN A 431 24.45 6.12 -0.65
C GLN A 431 24.47 5.99 0.88
N ASP A 432 23.81 6.90 1.59
CA ASP A 432 23.79 6.89 3.05
C ASP A 432 22.80 5.87 3.62
N LEU A 433 21.69 5.62 2.92
CA LEU A 433 20.79 4.52 3.23
C LEU A 433 21.53 3.17 3.15
N LEU A 434 22.40 2.98 2.14
CA LEU A 434 23.25 1.79 2.05
C LEU A 434 24.20 1.67 3.26
N LYS A 435 24.81 2.75 3.72
CA LYS A 435 25.67 2.73 4.93
C LYS A 435 24.90 2.32 6.17
N LEU A 436 23.70 2.89 6.37
CA LEU A 436 22.85 2.54 7.49
C LEU A 436 22.41 1.06 7.43
N ASN A 437 22.06 0.57 6.25
CA ASN A 437 21.71 -0.83 6.05
C ASN A 437 22.87 -1.78 6.33
N GLN A 438 24.09 -1.38 5.97
CA GLN A 438 25.29 -2.15 6.33
C GLN A 438 25.53 -2.14 7.84
N ALA A 439 25.27 -1.03 8.53
CA ALA A 439 25.42 -0.95 9.98
C ALA A 439 24.45 -1.88 10.73
N ILE A 440 23.22 -2.03 10.23
CA ILE A 440 22.19 -2.88 10.84
C ILE A 440 22.43 -4.37 10.59
N ASN A 441 22.97 -4.72 9.42
CA ASN A 441 23.16 -6.11 9.00
C ASN A 441 24.53 -6.69 9.39
N ARG A 442 25.34 -5.97 10.18
CA ARG A 442 26.58 -6.51 10.75
C ARG A 442 26.21 -7.39 11.96
N PRO A 443 26.67 -8.65 11.99
CA PRO A 443 26.37 -9.59 13.07
C PRO A 443 26.92 -9.14 14.43
#